data_AF-A0A067FU97-F1
#
_entry.id   AF-A0A067FU97-F1
#
_cell.length_a   1.000
_cell.length_b   1.000
_cell.length_c   1.000
_cell.angle_alpha   90.00
_cell.angle_beta   90.00
_cell.angle_gamma   90.00
#
_symmetry.space_group_name_H-M   'P 1'
#
loop_
_entity.id
_entity.type
_entity.pdbx_description
1 polymer ?
#
loop_
_entity_poly.entity_id
_entity_poly.type
_entity_poly.pdbx_seq_one_letter_code
_entity_poly.pdbx_strand_id
1 'polypeptide(L)'
;NLASKDQSRLFEPIKELDILLTQIAAGVPLDIMPGPNDPANFSLPQQPLNRCLFPGSATYNTFRSCTNPHCFELDNVRFLGTSGQTIDDLQKYSEANDQLEFMERTLRWRHLAPTAPNTLGCYPFTDRDPFLVESCPHVYFAGNQQKFETRLLKGSDRQLVRLVCIPKFSETGVAVVVNLKNLECHTLSFGTQFS
;
A
#
# COMPACT_ATOMS: atom_id res chain seq x y z
N ASN A 1 16.51 9.67 26.41
CA ASN A 1 16.06 8.69 27.43
C ASN A 1 14.57 8.86 27.65
N LEU A 2 13.76 8.08 26.93
CA LEU A 2 12.33 7.96 27.23
C LEU A 2 12.18 7.19 28.54
N ALA A 3 11.19 7.54 29.38
CA ALA A 3 10.88 6.74 30.55
C ALA A 3 10.42 5.33 30.13
N SER A 4 10.68 4.31 30.95
CA SER A 4 10.35 2.91 30.63
C SER A 4 8.86 2.69 30.32
N LYS A 5 7.97 3.47 30.94
CA LYS A 5 6.51 3.47 30.65
C LYS A 5 6.16 4.03 29.27
N ASP A 6 6.95 4.97 28.76
CA ASP A 6 6.74 5.54 27.42
C ASP A 6 7.24 4.57 26.36
N GLN A 7 8.31 3.83 26.65
CA GLN A 7 8.82 2.77 25.77
C GLN A 7 7.82 1.62 25.60
N SER A 8 7.15 1.19 26.69
CA SER A 8 6.16 0.10 26.61
C SER A 8 4.94 0.48 25.77
N ARG A 9 4.44 1.72 25.92
CA ARG A 9 3.30 2.23 25.12
C ARG A 9 3.59 2.31 23.63
N LEU A 10 4.84 2.60 23.26
CA LEU A 10 5.26 2.65 21.86
C LEU A 10 5.45 1.25 21.26
N PHE A 11 5.85 0.27 22.08
CA PHE A 11 6.17 -1.08 21.61
C PHE A 11 4.96 -2.02 21.56
N GLU A 12 3.98 -1.82 22.44
CA GLU A 12 2.79 -2.68 22.54
C GLU A 12 2.01 -2.86 21.23
N PRO A 13 1.74 -1.81 20.41
CA PRO A 13 1.06 -1.98 19.13
C PRO A 13 1.84 -2.85 18.13
N ILE A 14 3.17 -2.75 18.13
CA ILE A 14 4.03 -3.54 17.24
C ILE A 14 4.00 -5.02 17.65
N LYS A 15 3.99 -5.28 18.96
CA LYS A 15 3.88 -6.64 19.48
C LYS A 15 2.54 -7.30 19.12
N GLU A 16 1.44 -6.58 19.29
CA GLU A 16 0.10 -7.10 18.91
C GLU A 16 0.00 -7.33 17.40
N LEU A 17 0.58 -6.42 16.60
CA LEU A 17 0.69 -6.59 15.16
C LEU A 17 1.49 -7.86 14.82
N ASP A 18 2.64 -8.09 15.43
CA ASP A 18 3.45 -9.30 15.19
C ASP A 18 2.70 -10.58 15.55
N ILE A 19 1.93 -10.59 16.64
CA ILE A 19 1.08 -11.75 17.01
C ILE A 19 0.05 -12.04 15.91
N LEU A 20 -0.64 -11.02 15.41
CA LEU A 20 -1.61 -11.16 14.33
C LEU A 20 -0.96 -11.66 13.03
N LEU A 21 0.14 -11.02 12.62
CA LEU A 21 0.86 -11.38 11.40
C LEU A 21 1.46 -12.80 11.48
N THR A 22 1.87 -13.24 12.67
CA THR A 22 2.33 -14.62 12.92
C THR A 22 1.24 -15.64 12.60
N GLN A 23 -0.01 -15.37 13.01
CA GLN A 23 -1.14 -16.26 12.73
C GLN A 23 -1.44 -16.34 11.23
N ILE A 24 -1.33 -15.21 10.51
CA ILE A 24 -1.55 -15.17 9.06
C ILE A 24 -0.41 -15.85 8.32
N ALA A 25 0.84 -15.53 8.65
CA ALA A 25 2.03 -16.08 8.02
C ALA A 25 2.13 -17.61 8.17
N ALA A 26 1.58 -18.17 9.25
CA ALA A 26 1.50 -19.63 9.42
C ALA A 26 0.59 -20.32 8.38
N GLY A 27 -0.38 -19.61 7.81
CA GLY A 27 -1.36 -20.17 6.86
C GLY A 27 -1.17 -19.72 5.41
N VAL A 28 -0.73 -18.49 5.17
CA VAL A 28 -0.64 -17.90 3.82
C VAL A 28 0.59 -16.99 3.66
N PRO A 29 1.13 -16.85 2.43
CA PRO A 29 2.11 -15.80 2.11
C PRO A 29 1.58 -14.41 2.45
N LEU A 30 2.42 -13.60 3.09
CA LEU A 30 2.07 -12.29 3.64
C LEU A 30 3.18 -11.28 3.37
N ASP A 31 2.84 -10.23 2.64
CA ASP A 31 3.71 -9.08 2.39
C ASP A 31 3.21 -7.87 3.20
N ILE A 32 4.08 -7.25 4.00
CA ILE A 32 3.79 -6.01 4.73
C ILE A 32 4.53 -4.83 4.10
N MET A 33 3.80 -3.73 3.86
CA MET A 33 4.34 -2.47 3.33
C MET A 33 4.33 -1.38 4.43
N PRO A 34 5.37 -0.53 4.51
CA PRO A 34 5.38 0.62 5.40
C PRO A 34 4.46 1.74 4.90
N GLY A 35 3.86 2.48 5.84
CA GLY A 35 3.14 3.73 5.63
C GLY A 35 3.85 4.95 6.24
N PRO A 36 3.23 6.14 6.19
CA PRO A 36 3.85 7.40 6.64
C PRO A 36 4.14 7.45 8.14
N ASN A 37 3.36 6.71 8.95
CA ASN A 37 3.42 6.75 10.40
C ASN A 37 4.15 5.53 10.99
N ASP A 38 4.71 4.68 10.14
CA ASP A 38 5.41 3.46 10.56
C ASP A 38 6.87 3.76 10.89
N PRO A 39 7.57 2.89 11.65
CA PRO A 39 8.99 3.02 11.97
C PRO A 39 9.89 2.69 10.77
N ALA A 40 9.69 3.41 9.66
CA ALA A 40 10.47 3.43 8.44
C ALA A 40 10.96 4.85 8.14
N ASN A 41 11.75 5.05 7.08
CA ASN A 41 12.05 6.39 6.61
C ASN A 41 10.78 7.10 6.12
N PHE A 42 10.71 8.41 6.38
CA PHE A 42 9.59 9.25 5.97
C PHE A 42 9.55 9.48 4.45
N SER A 43 10.71 9.72 3.84
CA SER A 43 10.82 10.03 2.42
C SER A 43 10.57 8.81 1.54
N LEU A 44 9.90 8.98 0.41
CA LEU A 44 9.75 7.91 -0.59
C LEU A 44 11.03 7.67 -1.38
N PRO A 45 11.31 6.44 -1.84
CA PRO A 45 10.64 5.20 -1.46
C PRO A 45 10.98 4.80 -0.01
N GLN A 46 9.96 4.37 0.74
CA GLN A 46 10.13 3.86 2.09
C GLN A 46 10.72 2.45 2.06
N GLN A 47 11.76 2.24 2.86
CA GLN A 47 12.46 0.97 3.01
C GLN A 47 11.61 -0.02 3.83
N PRO A 48 11.84 -1.34 3.66
CA PRO A 48 11.14 -2.35 4.43
C PRO A 48 11.32 -2.16 5.94
N LEU A 49 10.28 -2.52 6.70
CA LEU A 49 10.33 -2.52 8.14
C LEU A 49 11.37 -3.52 8.65
N ASN A 50 12.10 -3.15 9.69
CA ASN A 50 13.17 -4.00 10.21
C ASN A 50 12.59 -5.28 10.82
N ARG A 51 13.20 -6.42 10.52
CA ARG A 51 12.80 -7.74 11.05
C ARG A 51 12.81 -7.81 12.58
N CYS A 52 13.59 -6.97 13.27
CA CYS A 52 13.60 -6.92 14.74
C CYS A 52 12.23 -6.53 15.34
N LEU A 53 11.36 -5.92 14.55
CA LEU A 53 9.99 -5.58 14.94
C LEU A 53 9.05 -6.79 14.92
N PHE A 54 9.43 -7.88 14.24
CA PHE A 54 8.57 -9.03 13.97
C PHE A 54 9.21 -10.37 14.39
N PRO A 55 9.56 -10.55 15.68
CA PRO A 55 10.24 -11.76 16.14
C PRO A 55 9.43 -13.05 15.90
N GLY A 56 8.10 -12.99 15.91
CA GLY A 56 7.23 -14.12 15.58
C GLY A 56 7.09 -14.32 14.07
N SER A 57 6.62 -13.30 13.36
CA SER A 57 6.28 -13.41 11.94
C SER A 57 7.51 -13.70 11.07
N ALA A 58 8.67 -13.12 11.40
CA ALA A 58 9.91 -13.30 10.64
C ALA A 58 10.50 -14.72 10.74
N THR A 59 9.96 -15.59 11.59
CA THR A 59 10.33 -17.02 11.61
C THR A 59 9.77 -17.79 10.42
N TYR A 60 8.69 -17.30 9.81
CA TYR A 60 8.05 -17.93 8.66
C TYR A 60 8.64 -17.40 7.35
N ASN A 61 8.91 -18.29 6.41
CA ASN A 61 9.38 -17.94 5.07
C ASN A 61 8.31 -17.30 4.18
N THR A 62 7.04 -17.41 4.60
CA THR A 62 5.85 -16.81 3.99
C THR A 62 5.72 -15.32 4.31
N PHE A 63 6.37 -14.82 5.37
CA PHE A 63 6.35 -13.42 5.73
C PHE A 63 7.46 -12.63 5.03
N ARG A 64 7.09 -11.51 4.40
CA ARG A 64 8.02 -10.58 3.76
C ARG A 64 7.70 -9.15 4.15
N SER A 65 8.74 -8.41 4.53
CA SER A 65 8.64 -6.95 4.61
C SER A 65 9.12 -6.33 3.29
N CYS A 66 8.28 -5.46 2.73
CA CYS A 66 8.43 -4.90 1.39
C CYS A 66 8.61 -3.37 1.46
N THR A 67 9.00 -2.77 0.34
CA THR A 67 9.11 -1.30 0.19
C THR A 67 7.76 -0.64 -0.03
N ASN A 68 7.68 0.68 0.10
CA ASN A 68 6.60 1.49 -0.45
C ASN A 68 7.20 2.56 -1.38
N PRO A 69 6.89 2.59 -2.69
CA PRO A 69 5.96 1.72 -3.42
C PRO A 69 6.38 0.25 -3.47
N HIS A 70 5.41 -0.64 -3.75
CA HIS A 70 5.64 -2.07 -3.91
C HIS A 70 5.17 -2.57 -5.27
N CYS A 71 5.96 -3.45 -5.90
CA CYS A 71 5.63 -4.11 -7.15
C CYS A 71 5.94 -5.60 -7.02
N PHE A 72 5.00 -6.45 -7.43
CA PHE A 72 5.12 -7.90 -7.37
C PHE A 72 4.25 -8.58 -8.44
N GLU A 73 4.47 -9.86 -8.67
CA GLU A 73 3.74 -10.65 -9.67
C GLU A 73 3.22 -11.95 -9.04
N LEU A 74 1.93 -12.22 -9.21
CA LEU A 74 1.26 -13.44 -8.77
C LEU A 74 0.49 -14.04 -9.94
N ASP A 75 0.75 -15.30 -10.29
CA ASP A 75 0.09 -16.00 -11.40
C ASP A 75 0.04 -15.19 -12.72
N ASN A 76 1.17 -14.54 -13.06
CA ASN A 76 1.33 -13.63 -14.21
C ASN A 76 0.50 -12.32 -14.14
N VAL A 77 -0.09 -12.02 -12.98
CA VAL A 77 -0.77 -10.75 -12.70
C VAL A 77 0.21 -9.82 -11.97
N ARG A 78 0.56 -8.69 -12.60
CA ARG A 78 1.47 -7.69 -12.04
C ARG A 78 0.69 -6.70 -11.20
N PHE A 79 1.09 -6.59 -9.95
CA PHE A 79 0.58 -5.62 -8.99
C PHE A 79 1.60 -4.51 -8.81
N LEU A 80 1.08 -3.29 -8.76
CA LEU A 80 1.82 -2.10 -8.36
C LEU A 80 0.97 -1.37 -7.33
N GLY A 81 1.56 -0.84 -6.27
CA GLY A 81 0.80 -0.03 -5.34
C GLY A 81 1.61 0.77 -4.36
N THR A 82 0.92 1.69 -3.70
CA THR A 82 1.48 2.58 -2.69
C THR A 82 0.62 2.55 -1.44
N SER A 83 1.18 2.99 -0.31
CA SER A 83 0.46 3.09 0.97
C SER A 83 -0.52 4.27 1.05
N GLY A 84 -0.79 4.97 -0.07
CA GLY A 84 -1.80 6.04 -0.20
C GLY A 84 -1.26 7.46 -0.28
N GLN A 85 -0.09 7.74 0.31
CA GLN A 85 0.43 9.11 0.47
C GLN A 85 0.54 9.89 -0.85
N THR A 86 0.86 9.20 -1.95
CA THR A 86 1.02 9.81 -3.28
C THR A 86 -0.28 10.41 -3.79
N ILE A 87 -1.41 9.74 -3.55
CA ILE A 87 -2.74 10.17 -3.97
C ILE A 87 -3.26 11.24 -3.01
N ASP A 88 -3.08 11.03 -1.71
CA ASP A 88 -3.46 12.00 -0.67
C ASP A 88 -2.73 13.35 -0.85
N ASP A 89 -1.48 13.32 -1.31
CA ASP A 89 -0.73 14.54 -1.57
C ASP A 89 -1.22 15.26 -2.83
N LEU A 90 -1.50 14.53 -3.90
CA LEU A 90 -2.10 15.08 -5.12
C LEU A 90 -3.42 15.80 -4.85
N GLN A 91 -4.27 15.22 -3.99
CA GLN A 91 -5.55 15.80 -3.62
C GLN A 91 -5.44 17.20 -2.99
N LYS A 92 -4.32 17.51 -2.31
CA LYS A 92 -4.13 18.83 -1.68
C LYS A 92 -3.88 19.94 -2.70
N TYR A 93 -3.39 19.59 -3.89
CA TYR A 93 -2.88 20.55 -4.88
C TYR A 93 -3.54 20.45 -6.26
N SER A 94 -4.50 19.54 -6.42
CA SER A 94 -5.20 19.32 -7.67
C SER A 94 -6.66 18.95 -7.41
N GLU A 95 -7.53 19.29 -8.35
CA GLU A 95 -8.94 18.92 -8.31
C GLU A 95 -9.17 17.68 -9.17
N ALA A 96 -9.95 16.75 -8.64
CA ALA A 96 -10.48 15.59 -9.33
C ALA A 96 -11.84 15.22 -8.73
N ASN A 97 -12.65 14.48 -9.48
CA ASN A 97 -13.98 14.09 -9.03
C ASN A 97 -13.93 13.00 -7.94
N ASP A 98 -12.94 12.11 -8.02
CA ASP A 98 -12.74 10.98 -7.11
C ASP A 98 -11.25 10.59 -7.01
N GLN A 99 -10.93 9.70 -6.05
CA GLN A 99 -9.55 9.23 -5.83
C GLN A 99 -9.04 8.37 -7.00
N LEU A 100 -9.94 7.66 -7.69
CA LEU A 100 -9.60 6.84 -8.84
C LEU A 100 -9.11 7.70 -10.01
N GLU A 101 -9.62 8.91 -10.17
CA GLU A 101 -9.16 9.86 -11.18
C GLU A 101 -7.72 10.30 -10.92
N PHE A 102 -7.32 10.53 -9.66
CA PHE A 102 -5.91 10.78 -9.34
C PHE A 102 -5.02 9.57 -9.68
N MET A 103 -5.46 8.35 -9.34
CA MET A 103 -4.74 7.13 -9.71
C MET A 103 -4.66 6.92 -11.22
N GLU A 104 -5.72 7.25 -11.96
CA GLU A 104 -5.73 7.19 -13.41
C GLU A 104 -4.74 8.20 -14.00
N ARG A 105 -4.69 9.42 -13.45
CA ARG A 105 -3.72 10.45 -13.86
C ARG A 105 -2.28 10.02 -13.61
N THR A 106 -1.93 9.49 -12.44
CA THR A 106 -0.56 9.00 -12.16
C THR A 106 -0.14 7.90 -13.12
N LEU A 107 -1.07 7.01 -13.48
CA LEU A 107 -0.82 5.96 -14.47
C LEU A 107 -0.64 6.53 -15.90
N ARG A 108 -1.47 7.50 -16.31
CA ARG A 108 -1.36 8.18 -17.62
C ARG A 108 -0.07 8.99 -17.74
N TRP A 109 0.35 9.64 -16.67
CA TRP A 109 1.64 10.34 -16.58
C TRP A 109 2.82 9.39 -16.46
N ARG A 110 2.56 8.09 -16.23
CA ARG A 110 3.57 7.07 -15.95
C ARG A 110 4.47 7.44 -14.77
N HIS A 111 3.91 8.08 -13.75
CA HIS A 111 4.67 8.56 -12.60
C HIS A 111 3.86 8.43 -11.31
N LEU A 112 4.36 7.64 -10.35
CA LEU A 112 3.65 7.31 -9.11
C LEU A 112 3.51 8.49 -8.15
N ALA A 113 4.51 9.37 -8.10
CA ALA A 113 4.59 10.47 -7.14
C ALA A 113 4.97 11.80 -7.83
N PRO A 114 4.14 12.33 -8.73
CA PRO A 114 4.48 13.50 -9.57
C PRO A 114 4.70 14.80 -8.76
N THR A 115 4.26 14.84 -7.50
CA THR A 115 4.46 15.97 -6.60
C THR A 115 5.77 15.88 -5.79
N ALA A 116 6.51 14.77 -5.90
CA ALA A 116 7.83 14.63 -5.34
C ALA A 116 8.89 15.27 -6.26
N PRO A 117 9.93 15.94 -5.72
CA PRO A 117 10.22 16.18 -4.30
C PRO A 117 9.50 17.40 -3.68
N ASN A 118 8.73 18.16 -4.45
CA ASN A 118 8.29 19.51 -4.07
C ASN A 118 7.39 19.55 -2.83
N THR A 119 6.38 18.68 -2.75
CA THR A 119 5.43 18.63 -1.63
C THR A 119 5.46 17.28 -0.92
N LEU A 120 5.79 16.22 -1.65
CA LEU A 120 6.01 14.88 -1.10
C LEU A 120 7.51 14.60 -1.01
N GLY A 121 8.01 14.40 0.22
CA GLY A 121 9.42 14.15 0.44
C GLY A 121 9.90 12.85 -0.23
N CYS A 122 10.95 12.92 -1.02
CA CYS A 122 11.60 11.75 -1.60
C CYS A 122 13.13 11.81 -1.43
N TYR A 123 13.76 10.65 -1.54
CA TYR A 123 15.21 10.55 -1.56
C TYR A 123 15.75 11.11 -2.89
N PRO A 124 16.84 11.91 -2.87
CA PRO A 124 17.38 12.54 -4.09
C PRO A 124 18.20 11.56 -4.91
N PHE A 125 17.53 10.72 -5.71
CA PHE A 125 18.22 9.86 -6.68
C PHE A 125 18.82 10.70 -7.81
N THR A 126 20.07 10.43 -8.17
CA THR A 126 20.79 11.14 -9.26
C THR A 126 20.68 10.43 -10.59
N ASP A 127 20.59 9.10 -10.58
CA ASP A 127 20.81 8.28 -11.77
C ASP A 127 19.50 7.85 -12.44
N ARG A 128 18.44 7.67 -11.65
CA ARG A 128 17.13 7.23 -12.12
C ARG A 128 16.02 7.71 -11.19
N ASP A 129 14.84 7.97 -11.76
CA ASP A 129 13.65 8.24 -10.97
C ASP A 129 12.97 6.93 -10.54
N PRO A 130 12.85 6.63 -9.24
CA PRO A 130 12.22 5.41 -8.75
C PRO A 130 10.68 5.39 -8.95
N PHE A 131 10.05 6.51 -9.28
CA PHE A 131 8.60 6.63 -9.42
C PHE A 131 8.11 6.49 -10.86
N LEU A 132 9.03 6.38 -11.82
CA LEU A 132 8.71 6.11 -13.21
C LEU A 132 8.07 4.72 -13.36
N VAL A 133 6.88 4.68 -13.94
CA VAL A 133 6.16 3.44 -14.24
C VAL A 133 6.67 2.88 -15.56
N GLU A 134 7.70 2.05 -15.51
CA GLU A 134 8.35 1.46 -16.69
C GLU A 134 7.45 0.49 -17.46
N SER A 135 6.57 -0.22 -16.76
CA SER A 135 5.68 -1.21 -17.34
C SER A 135 4.27 -1.09 -16.81
N CYS A 136 3.28 -1.31 -17.67
CA CYS A 136 1.87 -1.21 -17.30
C CYS A 136 1.49 -2.35 -16.33
N PRO A 137 1.02 -2.06 -15.11
CA PRO A 137 0.57 -3.10 -14.18
C PRO A 137 -0.82 -3.62 -14.59
N HIS A 138 -1.14 -4.85 -14.20
CA HIS A 138 -2.50 -5.39 -14.35
C HIS A 138 -3.43 -4.88 -13.24
N VAL A 139 -2.88 -4.66 -12.04
CA VAL A 139 -3.58 -4.07 -10.90
C VAL A 139 -2.74 -2.93 -10.32
N TYR A 140 -3.34 -1.74 -10.20
CA TYR A 140 -2.75 -0.61 -9.51
C TYR A 140 -3.60 -0.24 -8.29
N PHE A 141 -3.02 -0.34 -7.09
CA PHE A 141 -3.73 -0.08 -5.84
C PHE A 141 -3.14 1.09 -5.05
N ALA A 142 -4.00 1.80 -4.32
CA ALA A 142 -3.63 2.81 -3.35
C ALA A 142 -4.23 2.46 -1.99
N GLY A 143 -3.38 2.35 -0.97
CA GLY A 143 -3.76 2.08 0.42
C GLY A 143 -4.41 3.29 1.11
N ASN A 144 -5.00 3.04 2.26
CA ASN A 144 -5.48 4.05 3.22
C ASN A 144 -6.43 5.13 2.64
N GLN A 145 -7.23 4.77 1.64
CA GLN A 145 -8.21 5.67 1.03
C GLN A 145 -9.47 5.81 1.91
N GLN A 146 -10.27 6.85 1.68
CA GLN A 146 -11.47 7.13 2.49
C GLN A 146 -12.57 6.08 2.32
N LYS A 147 -12.70 5.50 1.13
CA LYS A 147 -13.69 4.48 0.78
C LYS A 147 -13.12 3.49 -0.22
N PHE A 148 -13.74 2.32 -0.28
CA PHE A 148 -13.46 1.35 -1.33
C PHE A 148 -14.03 1.83 -2.66
N GLU A 149 -13.19 1.92 -3.68
CA GLU A 149 -13.59 2.20 -5.05
C GLU A 149 -12.71 1.42 -6.01
N THR A 150 -13.25 1.05 -7.17
CA THR A 150 -12.50 0.35 -8.21
C THR A 150 -12.98 0.72 -9.60
N ARG A 151 -12.05 0.74 -10.57
CA ARG A 151 -12.33 1.01 -11.97
C ARG A 151 -11.45 0.16 -12.86
N LEU A 152 -12.03 -0.43 -13.90
CA LEU A 152 -11.26 -1.13 -14.94
C LEU A 152 -10.99 -0.14 -16.08
N LEU A 153 -9.72 0.16 -16.32
CA LEU A 153 -9.27 1.01 -17.41
C LEU A 153 -8.84 0.17 -18.61
N LYS A 154 -9.01 0.75 -19.80
CA LYS A 154 -8.52 0.20 -21.06
C LYS A 154 -7.57 1.18 -21.74
N GLY A 155 -6.32 0.77 -21.91
CA GLY A 155 -5.30 1.52 -22.63
C GLY A 155 -5.50 1.48 -24.16
N SER A 156 -4.75 2.31 -24.87
CA SER A 156 -4.73 2.36 -26.35
C SER A 156 -4.37 1.01 -26.98
N ASP A 157 -3.43 0.29 -26.36
CA ASP A 157 -2.92 -1.00 -26.83
C ASP A 157 -3.75 -2.18 -26.31
N ARG A 158 -5.03 -1.94 -25.97
CA ARG A 158 -5.95 -2.92 -25.36
C ARG A 158 -5.47 -3.51 -24.03
N GLN A 159 -4.49 -2.86 -23.38
CA GLN A 159 -4.06 -3.17 -22.02
C GLN A 159 -5.22 -2.92 -21.06
N LEU A 160 -5.41 -3.82 -20.09
CA LEU A 160 -6.42 -3.69 -19.05
C LEU A 160 -5.73 -3.47 -17.72
N VAL A 161 -6.15 -2.43 -17.00
CA VAL A 161 -5.61 -2.11 -15.68
C VAL A 161 -6.75 -1.92 -14.70
N ARG A 162 -6.72 -2.69 -13.61
CA ARG A 162 -7.67 -2.56 -12.51
C ARG A 162 -7.13 -1.58 -11.48
N LEU A 163 -7.80 -0.44 -11.31
CA LEU A 163 -7.55 0.50 -10.23
C LEU A 163 -8.30 0.07 -8.97
N VAL A 164 -7.65 0.15 -7.81
CA VAL A 164 -8.23 -0.23 -6.51
C VAL A 164 -7.86 0.79 -5.44
N CYS A 165 -8.84 1.53 -4.94
CA CYS A 165 -8.74 2.31 -3.71
C CYS A 165 -9.06 1.39 -2.53
N ILE A 166 -8.05 1.06 -1.72
CA ILE A 166 -8.21 0.21 -0.54
C ILE A 166 -8.58 1.13 0.64
N PRO A 167 -9.74 0.94 1.27
CA PRO A 167 -10.16 1.80 2.37
C PRO A 167 -9.30 1.57 3.61
N LYS A 168 -9.26 2.56 4.51
CA LYS A 168 -8.66 2.38 5.84
C LYS A 168 -9.44 1.34 6.64
N PHE A 169 -8.79 0.22 6.94
CA PHE A 169 -9.42 -0.86 7.69
C PHE A 169 -9.85 -0.42 9.10
N SER A 170 -9.05 0.42 9.76
CA SER A 170 -9.34 0.93 11.11
C SER A 170 -10.63 1.76 11.21
N GLU A 171 -11.06 2.37 10.11
CA GLU A 171 -12.28 3.21 10.04
C GLU A 171 -13.46 2.43 9.47
N THR A 172 -13.20 1.54 8.50
CA THR A 172 -14.27 0.89 7.71
C THR A 172 -14.50 -0.58 8.04
N GLY A 173 -13.51 -1.26 8.64
CA GLY A 173 -13.53 -2.71 8.82
C GLY A 173 -13.59 -3.51 7.51
N VAL A 174 -13.20 -2.91 6.38
CA VAL A 174 -13.29 -3.52 5.05
C VAL A 174 -11.92 -3.95 4.54
N ALA A 175 -11.78 -5.21 4.15
CA ALA A 175 -10.68 -5.71 3.33
C ALA A 175 -11.13 -5.91 1.87
N VAL A 176 -10.18 -5.92 0.94
CA VAL A 176 -10.44 -6.08 -0.50
C VAL A 176 -9.82 -7.37 -1.00
N VAL A 177 -10.60 -8.16 -1.73
CA VAL A 177 -10.17 -9.39 -2.39
C VAL A 177 -10.22 -9.19 -3.89
N VAL A 178 -9.15 -9.57 -4.60
CA VAL A 178 -9.06 -9.47 -6.05
C VAL A 178 -9.02 -10.87 -6.65
N ASN A 179 -9.92 -11.15 -7.59
CA ASN A 179 -9.92 -12.39 -8.35
C ASN A 179 -8.91 -12.29 -9.49
N LEU A 180 -7.86 -13.11 -9.46
CA LEU A 180 -6.77 -13.05 -10.45
C LEU A 180 -7.20 -13.44 -11.87
N LYS A 181 -8.31 -14.18 -12.05
CA LYS A 181 -8.77 -14.63 -13.38
C LYS A 181 -9.44 -13.53 -14.18
N ASN A 182 -10.18 -12.64 -13.53
CA ASN A 182 -11.00 -11.61 -14.18
C ASN A 182 -10.76 -10.19 -13.65
N LEU A 183 -9.86 -10.05 -12.66
CA LEU A 183 -9.53 -8.81 -11.96
C LEU A 183 -10.72 -8.17 -11.22
N GLU A 184 -11.80 -8.89 -10.98
CA GLU A 184 -12.92 -8.38 -10.18
C GLU A 184 -12.50 -8.22 -8.72
N CYS A 185 -12.98 -7.14 -8.11
CA CYS A 185 -12.68 -6.81 -6.72
C CYS A 185 -13.96 -6.97 -5.89
N HIS A 186 -13.84 -7.68 -4.77
CA HIS A 186 -14.90 -7.87 -3.79
C HIS A 186 -14.45 -7.33 -2.44
N THR A 187 -15.40 -6.84 -1.65
CA THR A 187 -15.14 -6.38 -0.29
C THR A 187 -15.50 -7.47 0.71
N LEU A 188 -14.67 -7.61 1.74
CA LEU A 188 -14.97 -8.39 2.94
C LEU A 188 -15.15 -7.40 4.09
N SER A 189 -16.34 -7.35 4.67
CA SER A 189 -16.65 -6.47 5.80
C SER A 189 -16.63 -7.26 7.10
N PHE A 190 -15.83 -6.81 8.05
CA PHE A 190 -15.67 -7.38 9.39
C PHE A 190 -16.42 -6.50 10.40
N GLY A 191 -17.71 -6.28 10.14
CA GLY A 191 -18.59 -5.59 11.06
C GLY A 191 -19.12 -6.54 12.13
N THR A 192 -18.95 -6.19 13.39
CA THR A 192 -19.73 -6.76 14.50
C THR A 192 -21.06 -6.03 14.58
N GLN A 193 -22.18 -6.72 14.32
CA GLN A 193 -23.47 -6.25 14.84
C GLN A 193 -23.42 -6.41 16.37
N PHE A 194 -23.01 -5.36 17.07
CA PHE A 194 -23.36 -5.22 18.48
C PHE A 194 -24.79 -4.67 18.51
N SER A 195 -25.77 -5.58 18.53
CA SER A 195 -27.12 -5.27 19.04
C SER A 195 -27.11 -5.24 20.56
#